data_AF-A0A154P2X6-F1
#
_entry.id   AF-A0A154P2X6-F1
#
_cell.length_a   1.000
_cell.length_b   1.000
_cell.length_c   1.000
_cell.angle_alpha   90.00
_cell.angle_beta   90.00
_cell.angle_gamma   90.00
#
_symmetry.space_group_name_H-M   'P 1'
#
loop_
_entity.id
_entity.type
_entity.pdbx_description
1 polymer ?
#
loop_
_entity_poly.entity_id
_entity_poly.type
_entity_poly.pdbx_seq_one_letter_code
_entity_poly.pdbx_strand_id
1 'polypeptide(L)'
;MNEVGPSLVTTYTFKNGKEYVVKIKITAFKGCQRNLDLTVTDKYTGENWQSSYDAAYIENLTHKTGNYKHFDVFVAMLQSGLLKTSESITLDLLTFEDLEFLRARRHERNLCSSLGNATNNRRYLILTYTVEFDRIHYPLPLEYCGLPDPIILQATIRRLQAEIEKLQSTGVNKNLQKRIEHLTIANQKLIQENQRLTSGGKGLKHLLGSIKTLESNVAKERVSFRIQIQKLKAENTALLLKMQQLTEFAGRKPGDGSPALKRYNHSPSVRTNYTNCRQSRSRSSSISSRVKTSRSSLSPGSSMESLRVRSSPSQNTKTCTRTKNSKIDFENLESRIHTLQKMLKEGINLN
;
A
#
# COMPACT_ATOMS: atom_id res chain seq x y z
N MET A 1 19.69 -13.76 -32.50
CA MET A 1 18.66 -13.25 -31.59
C MET A 1 18.65 -11.74 -31.73
N ASN A 2 17.50 -11.16 -32.06
CA ASN A 2 17.34 -9.72 -32.19
C ASN A 2 16.82 -9.22 -30.85
N GLU A 3 17.41 -8.17 -30.29
CA GLU A 3 16.92 -7.62 -29.03
C GLU A 3 15.76 -6.68 -29.34
N VAL A 4 14.56 -7.13 -28.96
CA VAL A 4 13.35 -6.31 -29.01
C VAL A 4 13.45 -5.32 -27.86
N GLY A 5 13.83 -4.09 -28.19
CA GLY A 5 13.86 -2.97 -27.27
C GLY A 5 12.44 -2.55 -26.85
N PRO A 6 12.32 -1.47 -26.05
CA PRO A 6 11.03 -1.04 -25.54
C PRO A 6 10.07 -0.71 -26.69
N SER A 7 8.84 -1.23 -26.57
CA SER A 7 7.73 -0.91 -27.46
C SER A 7 6.64 -0.17 -26.68
N LEU A 8 6.28 1.02 -27.16
CA LEU A 8 5.17 1.81 -26.63
C LEU A 8 4.00 1.71 -27.62
N VAL A 9 2.80 1.45 -27.09
CA VAL A 9 1.53 1.55 -27.82
C VAL A 9 0.64 2.50 -27.04
N THR A 10 0.08 3.51 -27.71
CA THR A 10 -0.82 4.48 -27.09
C THR A 10 -1.88 4.95 -28.09
N THR A 11 -2.99 5.48 -27.58
CA THR A 11 -4.00 6.17 -28.39
C THR A 11 -3.69 7.66 -28.39
N TYR A 12 -3.58 8.28 -29.57
CA TYR A 12 -3.29 9.71 -29.72
C TYR A 12 -4.31 10.36 -30.66
N THR A 13 -4.87 11.48 -30.21
CA THR A 13 -5.77 12.34 -30.99
C THR A 13 -4.98 13.47 -31.65
N PHE A 14 -4.96 13.53 -32.98
CA PHE A 14 -4.30 14.62 -33.72
C PHE A 14 -5.25 15.84 -33.84
N LYS A 15 -4.74 16.98 -34.35
CA LYS A 15 -5.49 18.24 -34.49
C LYS A 15 -6.73 18.17 -35.38
N ASN A 16 -6.86 17.12 -36.21
CA ASN A 16 -8.06 16.83 -37.00
C ASN A 16 -9.20 16.17 -36.17
N GLY A 17 -9.02 15.99 -34.85
CA GLY A 17 -10.01 15.40 -33.95
C GLY A 17 -10.12 13.87 -34.03
N LYS A 18 -9.39 13.22 -34.95
CA LYS A 18 -9.41 11.76 -35.12
C LYS A 18 -8.43 11.07 -34.17
N GLU A 19 -8.85 9.92 -33.64
CA GLU A 19 -8.05 9.08 -32.77
C GLU A 19 -7.32 7.98 -33.56
N TYR A 20 -6.03 7.83 -33.29
CA TYR A 20 -5.19 6.79 -33.88
C TYR A 20 -4.51 5.98 -32.79
N VAL A 21 -4.33 4.69 -33.02
CA VAL A 21 -3.42 3.85 -32.23
C VAL A 21 -2.02 4.04 -32.82
N VAL A 22 -1.12 4.66 -32.06
CA VAL A 22 0.28 4.81 -32.44
C VAL A 22 1.12 3.80 -31.67
N LYS A 23 1.92 3.04 -32.41
CA LYS A 23 2.86 2.04 -31.91
C LYS A 23 4.25 2.38 -32.39
N ILE A 24 5.18 2.49 -31.44
CA ILE A 24 6.61 2.51 -31.72
C ILE A 24 7.28 1.27 -31.12
N LYS A 25 8.33 0.79 -31.77
CA LYS A 25 9.16 -0.31 -31.29
C LYS A 25 10.60 -0.06 -31.70
N ILE A 26 11.50 -0.06 -30.73
CA ILE A 26 12.94 -0.01 -31.01
C ILE A 26 13.42 -1.45 -31.23
N THR A 27 14.18 -1.69 -32.29
CA THR A 27 14.91 -2.96 -32.48
C THR A 27 16.41 -2.72 -32.48
N ALA A 28 17.14 -3.57 -31.77
CA ALA A 28 18.60 -3.57 -31.76
C ALA A 28 19.11 -4.87 -32.41
N PHE A 29 19.96 -4.72 -33.42
CA PHE A 29 20.69 -5.82 -34.03
C PHE A 29 22.09 -5.92 -33.39
N LYS A 30 22.64 -7.13 -33.30
CA LYS A 30 23.97 -7.34 -32.73
C LYS A 30 25.03 -6.69 -33.62
N GLY A 31 25.53 -5.53 -33.19
CA GLY A 31 26.47 -4.70 -33.97
C GLY A 31 26.08 -3.23 -34.03
N CYS A 32 25.54 -2.66 -32.95
CA CYS A 32 25.20 -1.23 -32.78
C CYS A 32 24.06 -0.65 -33.65
N GLN A 33 23.62 -1.31 -34.73
CA GLN A 33 22.50 -0.81 -35.54
C GLN A 33 21.17 -0.89 -34.77
N ARG A 34 20.51 0.26 -34.66
CA ARG A 34 19.22 0.45 -33.98
C ARG A 34 18.22 1.05 -34.96
N ASN A 35 17.02 0.47 -35.01
CA ASN A 35 15.94 0.89 -35.90
C ASN A 35 14.68 1.24 -35.09
N LEU A 36 14.00 2.30 -35.50
CA LEU A 36 12.69 2.72 -35.03
C LEU A 36 11.62 2.17 -35.99
N ASP A 37 10.89 1.14 -35.56
CA ASP A 37 9.64 0.75 -36.21
C ASP A 37 8.52 1.67 -35.71
N LEU A 38 7.86 2.39 -36.61
CA LEU A 38 6.69 3.24 -36.32
C LEU A 38 5.48 2.71 -37.09
N THR A 39 4.34 2.60 -36.39
CA THR A 39 3.06 2.17 -36.93
C THR A 39 1.95 3.08 -36.41
N VAL A 40 1.05 3.50 -37.28
CA VAL A 40 -0.11 4.34 -36.97
C VAL A 40 -1.33 3.64 -37.56
N THR A 41 -2.37 3.40 -36.77
CA THR A 41 -3.61 2.75 -37.22
C THR A 41 -4.80 3.62 -36.88
N ASP A 42 -5.69 3.89 -37.85
CA ASP A 42 -6.94 4.63 -37.60
C ASP A 42 -7.86 3.78 -36.72
N LYS A 43 -8.36 4.35 -35.62
CA LYS A 43 -9.19 3.63 -34.65
C LYS A 43 -10.57 3.25 -35.21
N TYR A 44 -11.04 3.94 -36.24
CA TYR A 44 -12.39 3.79 -36.79
C TYR A 44 -12.40 3.09 -38.14
N THR A 45 -11.50 3.44 -39.07
CA THR A 45 -11.42 2.77 -40.38
C THR A 45 -10.61 1.47 -40.32
N GLY A 46 -9.71 1.33 -39.35
CA GLY A 46 -8.76 0.23 -39.27
C GLY A 46 -7.62 0.31 -40.30
N GLU A 47 -7.53 1.40 -41.07
CA GLU A 47 -6.42 1.66 -41.99
C GLU A 47 -5.10 1.75 -41.24
N ASN A 48 -4.06 1.11 -41.78
CA ASN A 48 -2.74 1.06 -41.17
C ASN A 48 -1.68 1.75 -42.03
N TRP A 49 -0.79 2.48 -41.36
CA TRP A 49 0.42 3.05 -41.94
C TRP A 49 1.64 2.59 -41.14
N GLN A 50 2.72 2.22 -41.82
CA GLN A 50 3.95 1.72 -41.18
C GLN A 50 5.19 2.20 -41.90
N SER A 51 6.27 2.45 -41.15
CA SER A 51 7.62 2.62 -41.69
C SER A 51 8.67 2.24 -40.63
N SER A 52 9.85 1.83 -41.08
CA SER A 52 11.00 1.54 -40.22
C SER A 52 12.17 2.44 -40.63
N TYR A 53 12.75 3.14 -39.66
CA TYR A 53 13.88 4.06 -39.87
C TYR A 53 15.10 3.55 -39.12
N ASP A 54 16.29 3.60 -39.71
CA ASP A 54 17.53 3.37 -38.99
C ASP A 54 18.04 4.66 -38.30
N ALA A 55 19.04 4.52 -37.43
CA ALA A 55 19.64 5.65 -36.74
C ALA A 55 20.21 6.71 -37.71
N ALA A 56 20.84 6.28 -38.81
CA ALA A 56 21.45 7.17 -39.79
C ALA A 56 20.41 8.04 -40.52
N TYR A 57 19.24 7.50 -40.86
CA TYR A 57 18.14 8.25 -41.46
C TYR A 57 17.61 9.34 -40.52
N ILE A 58 17.35 9.01 -39.25
CA ILE A 58 16.82 9.96 -38.25
C ILE A 58 17.84 11.07 -37.96
N GLU A 59 19.12 10.73 -37.87
CA GLU A 59 20.19 11.70 -37.64
C GLU A 59 20.41 12.62 -38.85
N ASN A 60 20.35 12.09 -40.08
CA ASN A 60 20.36 12.87 -41.33
C ASN A 60 19.12 13.77 -41.46
N LEU A 61 17.93 13.29 -41.08
CA LEU A 61 16.69 14.06 -41.06
C LEU A 61 16.79 15.27 -40.13
N THR A 62 17.26 15.07 -38.90
CA THR A 62 17.39 16.17 -37.91
C THR A 62 18.52 17.14 -38.24
N HIS A 63 19.56 16.68 -38.92
CA HIS A 63 20.62 17.54 -39.47
C HIS A 63 20.07 18.43 -40.60
N LYS A 64 19.29 17.87 -41.54
CA LYS A 64 18.66 18.61 -42.66
C LYS A 64 17.67 19.67 -42.21
N THR A 65 17.05 19.53 -41.05
CA THR A 65 16.17 20.55 -40.44
C THR A 65 16.94 21.59 -39.61
N GLY A 66 18.28 21.60 -39.66
CA GLY A 66 19.12 22.58 -38.97
C GLY A 66 19.21 22.42 -37.44
N ASN A 67 18.69 21.33 -36.87
CA ASN A 67 18.56 21.17 -35.42
C ASN A 67 18.82 19.72 -35.00
N TYR A 68 20.04 19.25 -35.26
CA TYR A 68 20.46 17.86 -35.07
C TYR A 68 20.05 17.25 -33.71
N LYS A 69 19.64 15.98 -33.74
CA LYS A 69 19.39 15.13 -32.57
C LYS A 69 19.94 13.73 -32.85
N HIS A 70 20.70 13.18 -31.91
CA HIS A 70 21.01 11.75 -31.89
C HIS A 70 19.74 10.90 -31.88
N PHE A 71 19.80 9.70 -32.46
CA PHE A 71 18.66 8.78 -32.57
C PHE A 71 17.91 8.57 -31.25
N ASP A 72 18.63 8.31 -30.14
CA ASP A 72 18.01 8.07 -28.82
C ASP A 72 17.25 9.29 -28.29
N VAL A 73 17.79 10.50 -28.52
CA VAL A 73 17.15 11.76 -28.13
C VAL A 73 15.89 11.99 -28.95
N PHE A 74 15.94 11.71 -30.27
CA PHE A 74 14.77 11.81 -31.14
C PHE A 74 13.66 10.82 -30.74
N VAL A 75 14.02 9.57 -30.40
CA VAL A 75 13.04 8.57 -29.93
C VAL A 75 12.45 8.95 -28.57
N ALA A 76 13.25 9.48 -27.64
CA ALA A 76 12.76 10.01 -26.36
C ALA A 76 11.84 11.24 -26.54
N MET A 77 12.14 12.11 -27.51
CA MET A 77 11.26 13.22 -27.91
C MET A 77 9.92 12.70 -28.47
N LEU A 78 9.96 11.71 -29.37
CA LEU A 78 8.75 11.09 -29.91
C LEU A 78 7.91 10.41 -28.81
N GLN A 79 8.54 9.72 -27.87
CA GLN A 79 7.87 9.15 -26.69
C GLN A 79 7.20 10.22 -25.83
N SER A 80 7.90 11.32 -25.53
CA SER A 80 7.35 12.43 -24.74
C SER A 80 6.17 13.12 -25.44
N GLY A 81 6.24 13.28 -26.76
CA GLY A 81 5.13 13.81 -27.56
C GLY A 81 3.91 12.86 -27.56
N LEU A 82 4.13 11.56 -27.73
CA LEU A 82 3.06 10.55 -27.72
C LEU A 82 2.38 10.39 -26.34
N LEU A 83 3.14 10.54 -25.26
CA LEU A 83 2.65 10.50 -23.88
C LEU A 83 2.17 11.87 -23.36
N LYS A 84 2.35 12.95 -24.15
CA LYS A 84 2.06 14.34 -23.78
C LYS A 84 2.75 14.79 -22.48
N THR A 85 3.97 14.31 -22.23
CA THR A 85 4.77 14.63 -21.03
C THR A 85 5.69 15.83 -21.20
N SER A 86 5.71 16.47 -22.37
CA SER A 86 6.48 17.68 -22.65
C SER A 86 5.69 18.62 -23.56
N GLU A 87 5.48 19.86 -23.11
CA GLU A 87 4.75 20.89 -23.87
C GLU A 87 5.54 21.41 -25.08
N SER A 88 6.87 21.32 -25.02
CA SER A 88 7.80 21.67 -26.11
C SER A 88 7.68 20.75 -27.33
N ILE A 89 6.92 19.64 -27.25
CA ILE A 89 6.84 18.63 -28.31
C ILE A 89 5.38 18.37 -28.66
N THR A 90 5.01 18.63 -29.92
CA THR A 90 3.67 18.33 -30.43
C THR A 90 3.75 17.46 -31.68
N LEU A 91 2.81 16.51 -31.80
CA LEU A 91 2.72 15.59 -32.92
C LEU A 91 1.46 15.88 -33.75
N ASP A 92 1.63 16.00 -35.06
CA ASP A 92 0.56 16.14 -36.06
C ASP A 92 0.68 15.01 -37.11
N LEU A 93 -0.45 14.52 -37.63
CA LEU A 93 -0.48 13.56 -38.73
C LEU A 93 -1.11 14.23 -39.96
N LEU A 94 -0.31 14.43 -41.00
CA LEU A 94 -0.71 15.15 -42.22
C LEU A 94 -0.84 14.20 -43.42
N THR A 95 -1.74 14.54 -44.34
CA THR A 95 -1.83 13.95 -45.68
C THR A 95 -0.90 14.67 -46.66
N PHE A 96 -0.81 14.18 -47.90
CA PHE A 96 -0.11 14.92 -48.97
C PHE A 96 -0.82 16.25 -49.31
N GLU A 97 -2.16 16.26 -49.28
CA GLU A 97 -2.99 17.45 -49.55
C GLU A 97 -2.77 18.55 -48.51
N ASP A 98 -2.68 18.19 -47.22
CA ASP A 98 -2.32 19.14 -46.14
C ASP A 98 -0.94 19.79 -46.39
N LEU A 99 0.02 19.03 -46.93
CA LEU A 99 1.36 19.53 -47.25
C LEU A 99 1.40 20.41 -48.50
N GLU A 100 0.49 20.22 -49.45
CA GLU A 100 0.28 21.19 -50.56
C GLU A 100 -0.38 22.46 -50.03
N PHE A 101 -1.43 22.35 -49.21
CA PHE A 101 -2.12 23.52 -48.63
C PHE A 101 -1.19 24.37 -47.74
N LEU A 102 -0.33 23.72 -46.94
CA LEU A 102 0.69 24.41 -46.15
C LEU A 102 1.80 25.07 -46.99
N ARG A 103 2.07 24.58 -48.20
CA ARG A 103 2.98 25.24 -49.16
C ARG A 103 2.30 26.42 -49.83
N ALA A 104 1.09 26.25 -50.37
CA ALA A 104 0.31 27.32 -50.98
C ALA A 104 0.14 28.51 -50.02
N ARG A 105 -0.23 28.25 -48.76
CA ARG A 105 -0.37 29.29 -47.72
C ARG A 105 0.96 29.95 -47.29
N ARG A 106 2.11 29.36 -47.61
CA ARG A 106 3.44 29.98 -47.39
C ARG A 106 3.97 30.71 -48.63
N HIS A 107 3.40 30.50 -49.82
CA HIS A 107 3.86 31.07 -51.09
C HIS A 107 2.68 31.60 -51.92
N GLU A 108 2.16 32.78 -51.56
CA GLU A 108 1.33 33.60 -52.45
C GLU A 108 2.18 34.22 -53.58
N ARG A 109 2.71 33.36 -54.44
CA ARG A 109 3.25 33.57 -55.80
C ARG A 109 3.97 32.30 -56.27
N ASN A 110 3.24 31.40 -56.93
CA ASN A 110 3.56 30.88 -58.27
C ASN A 110 2.51 29.83 -58.69
N LEU A 111 2.17 29.82 -59.98
CA LEU A 111 1.11 28.99 -60.55
C LEU A 111 1.63 27.63 -61.04
N CYS A 112 0.78 26.60 -60.89
CA CYS A 112 0.68 25.40 -61.74
C CYS A 112 1.94 24.55 -62.04
N SER A 113 2.16 23.49 -61.25
CA SER A 113 2.70 22.19 -61.72
C SER A 113 2.52 21.10 -60.64
N SER A 114 2.32 19.81 -60.94
CA SER A 114 1.74 19.15 -62.12
C SER A 114 1.30 17.72 -61.76
N LEU A 115 0.29 17.20 -62.46
CA LEU A 115 -0.04 15.78 -62.70
C LEU A 115 0.46 14.71 -61.68
N GLY A 116 -0.44 14.20 -60.84
CA GLY A 116 -0.10 13.21 -59.79
C GLY A 116 -1.20 12.23 -59.37
N ASN A 117 -2.09 11.82 -60.28
CA ASN A 117 -3.19 10.87 -59.98
C ASN A 117 -2.69 9.43 -59.75
N ALA A 118 -2.08 9.18 -58.60
CA ALA A 118 -1.72 7.84 -58.13
C ALA A 118 -1.80 7.76 -56.60
N THR A 119 -2.88 7.14 -56.08
CA THR A 119 -2.95 6.35 -54.82
C THR A 119 -2.15 6.82 -53.58
N ASN A 120 -1.93 8.13 -53.42
CA ASN A 120 -1.07 8.72 -52.38
C ASN A 120 -1.72 8.77 -50.98
N ASN A 121 -2.21 7.62 -50.50
CA ASN A 121 -2.69 7.43 -49.13
C ASN A 121 -1.58 7.52 -48.07
N ARG A 122 -0.34 7.85 -48.45
CA ARG A 122 0.77 8.14 -47.52
C ARG A 122 0.36 9.21 -46.50
N ARG A 123 0.96 9.12 -45.31
CA ARG A 123 0.82 10.10 -44.23
C ARG A 123 2.19 10.59 -43.80
N TYR A 124 2.24 11.72 -43.13
CA TYR A 124 3.46 12.28 -42.59
C TYR A 124 3.23 12.60 -41.11
N LEU A 125 3.90 11.86 -40.22
CA LEU A 125 3.91 12.21 -38.80
C LEU A 125 4.93 13.33 -38.60
N ILE A 126 4.46 14.52 -38.26
CA ILE A 126 5.29 15.69 -38.03
C ILE A 126 5.58 15.80 -36.54
N LEU A 127 6.82 15.54 -36.13
CA LEU A 127 7.28 15.91 -34.80
C LEU A 127 7.65 17.40 -34.84
N THR A 128 6.89 18.22 -34.11
CA THR A 128 7.17 19.65 -33.96
C THR A 128 7.83 19.88 -32.61
N TYR A 129 9.07 20.37 -32.63
CA TYR A 129 9.81 20.79 -31.45
C TYR A 129 9.81 22.32 -31.37
N THR A 130 9.27 22.85 -30.28
CA THR A 130 9.16 24.29 -30.02
C THR A 130 9.99 24.64 -28.80
N VAL A 131 10.93 25.55 -28.97
CA VAL A 131 11.71 26.19 -27.90
C VAL A 131 11.48 27.70 -27.93
N GLU A 132 12.16 28.46 -27.08
CA GLU A 132 11.91 29.89 -26.84
C GLU A 132 11.93 30.76 -28.12
N PHE A 133 12.83 30.44 -29.07
CA PHE A 133 13.00 31.20 -30.31
C PHE A 133 12.84 30.38 -31.60
N ASP A 134 12.88 29.05 -31.53
CA ASP A 134 12.81 28.16 -32.69
C ASP A 134 11.59 27.23 -32.67
N ARG A 135 11.07 26.93 -33.87
CA ARG A 135 10.04 25.91 -34.08
C ARG A 135 10.41 25.00 -35.26
N ILE A 136 10.95 23.83 -34.94
CA ILE A 136 11.47 22.86 -35.91
C ILE A 136 10.43 21.77 -36.18
N HIS A 137 10.29 21.36 -37.43
CA HIS A 137 9.42 20.27 -37.86
C HIS A 137 10.24 19.13 -38.47
N TYR A 138 10.14 17.94 -37.88
CA TYR A 138 10.76 16.72 -38.41
C TYR A 138 9.68 15.83 -39.04
N PRO A 139 9.57 15.78 -40.38
CA PRO A 139 8.59 14.94 -41.06
C PRO A 139 9.06 13.47 -41.12
N LEU A 140 8.22 12.56 -40.65
CA LEU A 140 8.39 11.11 -40.76
C LEU A 140 7.38 10.56 -41.78
N PRO A 141 7.79 10.22 -43.02
CA PRO A 141 6.91 9.69 -44.05
C PRO A 141 6.46 8.27 -43.71
N LEU A 142 5.16 8.01 -43.76
CA LEU A 142 4.54 6.73 -43.45
C LEU A 142 3.87 6.13 -44.69
N GLU A 143 4.25 4.89 -45.01
CA GLU A 143 3.67 4.13 -46.11
C GLU A 143 2.32 3.53 -45.72
N TYR A 144 1.37 3.49 -46.66
CA TYR A 144 0.04 2.94 -46.46
C TYR A 144 0.03 1.42 -46.66
N CYS A 145 -0.37 0.69 -45.63
CA CYS A 145 -0.44 -0.77 -45.62
C CYS A 145 -1.84 -1.32 -45.91
N GLY A 146 -2.84 -0.45 -46.06
CA GLY A 146 -4.24 -0.85 -46.25
C GLY A 146 -4.95 -1.25 -44.95
N LEU A 147 -6.04 -2.00 -45.12
CA LEU A 147 -6.77 -2.65 -44.03
C LEU A 147 -6.08 -3.98 -43.67
N PRO A 148 -6.04 -4.39 -42.38
CA PRO A 148 -5.51 -5.69 -42.00
C PRO A 148 -6.38 -6.83 -42.52
N ASP A 149 -5.75 -7.90 -43.01
CA ASP A 149 -6.45 -9.11 -43.46
C ASP A 149 -7.30 -9.71 -42.31
N PRO A 150 -8.62 -9.90 -42.50
CA PRO A 150 -9.49 -10.48 -41.48
C PRO A 150 -9.09 -11.90 -41.07
N ILE A 151 -8.42 -12.68 -41.93
CA ILE A 151 -7.92 -14.03 -41.61
C ILE A 151 -6.77 -13.94 -40.61
N ILE A 152 -5.76 -13.10 -40.88
CA ILE A 152 -4.64 -12.84 -39.97
C ILE A 152 -5.13 -12.23 -38.65
N LEU A 153 -6.12 -11.33 -38.69
CA LEU A 153 -6.73 -10.75 -37.51
C LEU A 153 -7.47 -11.81 -36.66
N GLN A 154 -8.32 -12.64 -37.27
CA GLN A 154 -9.01 -13.73 -36.56
C GLN A 154 -8.03 -14.76 -35.97
N ALA A 155 -6.99 -15.15 -36.72
CA ALA A 155 -5.94 -16.04 -36.22
C ALA A 155 -5.19 -15.43 -35.02
N THR A 156 -4.91 -14.13 -35.09
CA THR A 156 -4.28 -13.37 -33.99
C THR A 156 -5.19 -13.29 -32.76
N ILE A 157 -6.48 -13.02 -32.95
CA ILE A 157 -7.48 -12.99 -31.87
C ILE A 157 -7.57 -14.36 -31.19
N ARG A 158 -7.71 -15.46 -31.95
CA ARG A 158 -7.74 -16.83 -31.39
C ARG A 158 -6.47 -17.16 -30.60
N ARG A 159 -5.29 -16.78 -31.11
CA ARG A 159 -4.00 -16.96 -30.41
C ARG A 159 -3.95 -16.18 -29.09
N LEU A 160 -4.35 -14.91 -29.10
CA LEU A 160 -4.37 -14.05 -27.91
C LEU A 160 -5.40 -14.53 -26.88
N GLN A 161 -6.56 -15.01 -27.31
CA GLN A 161 -7.57 -15.62 -26.45
C GLN A 161 -7.02 -16.88 -25.75
N ALA A 162 -6.39 -17.78 -26.50
CA ALA A 162 -5.75 -18.98 -25.93
C ALA A 162 -4.57 -18.64 -24.99
N GLU A 163 -3.83 -17.56 -25.26
CA GLU A 163 -2.75 -17.09 -24.37
C GLU A 163 -3.31 -16.46 -23.09
N ILE A 164 -4.38 -15.68 -23.17
CA ILE A 164 -5.10 -15.16 -21.99
C ILE A 164 -5.67 -16.31 -21.15
N GLU A 165 -6.30 -17.31 -21.78
CA GLU A 165 -6.79 -18.51 -21.09
C GLU A 165 -5.64 -19.29 -20.43
N LYS A 166 -4.51 -19.45 -21.11
CA LYS A 166 -3.29 -20.06 -20.55
C LYS A 166 -2.75 -19.29 -19.34
N LEU A 167 -2.75 -17.96 -19.37
CA LEU A 167 -2.32 -17.12 -18.26
C LEU A 167 -3.31 -17.14 -17.08
N GLN A 168 -4.61 -17.22 -17.35
CA GLN A 168 -5.66 -17.38 -16.31
C GLN A 168 -5.71 -18.79 -15.72
N SER A 169 -5.42 -19.83 -16.50
CA SER A 169 -5.36 -21.23 -16.05
C SER A 169 -4.03 -21.57 -15.36
N THR A 170 -2.96 -20.82 -15.61
CA THR A 170 -1.68 -20.90 -14.88
C THR A 170 -1.92 -20.70 -13.38
N GLY A 171 -1.94 -21.82 -12.65
CA GLY A 171 -2.44 -21.91 -11.27
C GLY A 171 -1.73 -21.03 -10.24
N VAL A 172 -0.56 -20.46 -10.57
CA VAL A 172 0.12 -19.43 -9.78
C VAL A 172 -0.83 -18.28 -9.44
N ASN A 173 -1.58 -17.77 -10.42
CA ASN A 173 -2.49 -16.64 -10.19
C ASN A 173 -3.68 -17.05 -9.29
N LYS A 174 -4.30 -18.21 -9.55
CA LYS A 174 -5.39 -18.75 -8.71
C LYS A 174 -4.95 -19.07 -7.27
N ASN A 175 -3.71 -19.53 -7.08
CA ASN A 175 -3.15 -19.80 -5.75
C ASN A 175 -2.77 -18.50 -5.02
N LEU A 176 -2.25 -17.50 -5.74
CA LEU A 176 -1.99 -16.17 -5.21
C LEU A 176 -3.29 -15.47 -4.80
N GLN A 177 -4.34 -15.52 -5.63
CA GLN A 177 -5.68 -15.02 -5.33
C GLN A 177 -6.23 -15.60 -4.02
N LYS A 178 -6.22 -16.95 -3.88
CA LYS A 178 -6.61 -17.64 -2.64
C LYS A 178 -5.75 -17.23 -1.44
N ARG A 179 -4.44 -17.02 -1.64
CA ARG A 179 -3.54 -16.58 -0.56
C ARG A 179 -3.83 -15.14 -0.12
N ILE A 180 -4.13 -14.24 -1.07
CA ILE A 180 -4.56 -12.85 -0.81
C ILE A 180 -5.89 -12.84 -0.05
N GLU A 181 -6.86 -13.66 -0.47
CA GLU A 181 -8.16 -13.81 0.20
C GLU A 181 -8.00 -14.31 1.64
N HIS A 182 -7.26 -15.41 1.85
CA HIS A 182 -6.96 -15.93 3.19
C HIS A 182 -6.21 -14.91 4.08
N LEU A 183 -5.24 -14.17 3.52
CA LEU A 183 -4.51 -13.12 4.26
C LEU A 183 -5.40 -11.91 4.58
N THR A 184 -6.31 -11.53 3.69
CA THR A 184 -7.31 -10.47 3.92
C THR A 184 -8.23 -10.84 5.07
N ILE A 185 -8.78 -12.07 5.06
CA ILE A 185 -9.63 -12.58 6.14
C ILE A 185 -8.86 -12.67 7.47
N ALA A 186 -7.60 -13.10 7.44
CA ALA A 186 -6.75 -13.17 8.63
C ALA A 186 -6.46 -11.77 9.21
N ASN A 187 -6.06 -10.81 8.37
CA ASN A 187 -5.85 -9.42 8.78
C ASN A 187 -7.12 -8.78 9.33
N GLN A 188 -8.28 -9.01 8.71
CA GLN A 188 -9.55 -8.46 9.19
C GLN A 188 -9.92 -9.00 10.59
N LYS A 189 -9.69 -10.29 10.86
CA LYS A 189 -9.83 -10.88 12.20
C LYS A 189 -8.83 -10.30 13.21
N LEU A 190 -7.57 -10.12 12.82
CA LEU A 190 -6.54 -9.50 13.67
C LEU A 190 -6.84 -8.03 13.97
N ILE A 191 -7.44 -7.28 13.04
CA ILE A 191 -7.90 -5.90 13.25
C ILE A 191 -9.06 -5.87 14.25
N GLN A 192 -10.05 -6.74 14.11
CA GLN A 192 -11.16 -6.87 15.07
C GLN A 192 -10.68 -7.28 16.47
N GLU A 193 -9.69 -8.18 16.57
CA GLU A 193 -9.06 -8.56 17.82
C GLU A 193 -8.27 -7.40 18.46
N ASN A 194 -7.46 -6.67 17.68
CA ASN A 194 -6.78 -5.49 18.18
C ASN A 194 -7.78 -4.43 18.68
N GLN A 195 -8.84 -4.13 17.93
CA GLN A 195 -9.91 -3.22 18.39
C GLN A 195 -10.58 -3.70 19.70
N ARG A 196 -10.79 -5.01 19.85
CA ARG A 196 -11.32 -5.63 21.09
C ARG A 196 -10.35 -5.47 22.26
N LEU A 197 -9.04 -5.62 22.04
CA LEU A 197 -7.99 -5.49 23.06
C LEU A 197 -7.74 -4.02 23.44
N THR A 198 -7.58 -3.13 22.45
CA THR A 198 -7.41 -1.67 22.65
C THR A 198 -8.60 -1.04 23.36
N SER A 199 -9.82 -1.55 23.14
CA SER A 199 -11.02 -1.13 23.90
C SER A 199 -11.17 -1.80 25.27
N GLY A 200 -10.16 -2.55 25.74
CA GLY A 200 -10.10 -3.22 27.04
C GLY A 200 -10.97 -4.47 27.19
N GLY A 201 -11.75 -4.82 26.17
CA GLY A 201 -12.79 -5.84 26.26
C GLY A 201 -13.92 -5.49 27.25
N LYS A 202 -14.89 -6.39 27.40
CA LYS A 202 -16.06 -6.16 28.27
C LYS A 202 -15.69 -6.14 29.75
N GLY A 203 -14.74 -6.98 30.18
CA GLY A 203 -14.31 -7.10 31.57
C GLY A 203 -13.67 -5.83 32.14
N LEU A 204 -12.71 -5.23 31.41
CA LEU A 204 -12.03 -4.01 31.87
C LEU A 204 -12.99 -2.82 31.93
N LYS A 205 -13.92 -2.70 30.97
CA LYS A 205 -14.99 -1.68 31.02
C LYS A 205 -15.88 -1.83 32.26
N HIS A 206 -16.26 -3.06 32.61
CA HIS A 206 -17.06 -3.30 33.82
C HIS A 206 -16.26 -3.00 35.09
N LEU A 207 -15.00 -3.44 35.17
CA LEU A 207 -14.12 -3.16 36.32
C LEU A 207 -13.88 -1.66 36.50
N LEU A 208 -13.66 -0.91 35.41
CA LEU A 208 -13.49 0.54 35.45
C LEU A 208 -14.77 1.25 35.94
N GLY A 209 -15.96 0.75 35.57
CA GLY A 209 -17.24 1.21 36.11
C GLY A 209 -17.39 0.92 37.61
N SER A 210 -17.02 -0.27 38.07
CA SER A 210 -17.00 -0.63 39.49
C SER A 210 -16.02 0.24 40.29
N ILE A 211 -14.81 0.49 39.78
CA ILE A 211 -13.81 1.39 40.39
C ILE A 211 -14.38 2.81 40.51
N LYS A 212 -14.90 3.39 39.43
CA LYS A 212 -15.48 4.75 39.42
C LYS A 212 -16.66 4.89 40.40
N THR A 213 -17.43 3.82 40.59
CA THR A 213 -18.53 3.77 41.56
C THR A 213 -17.99 3.76 43.00
N LEU A 214 -16.97 2.95 43.28
CA LEU A 214 -16.29 2.88 44.57
C LEU A 214 -15.60 4.21 44.92
N GLU A 215 -14.91 4.84 43.97
CA GLU A 215 -14.31 6.17 44.11
C GLU A 215 -15.35 7.23 44.51
N SER A 216 -16.53 7.22 43.89
CA SER A 216 -17.63 8.12 44.23
C SER A 216 -18.13 7.90 45.67
N ASN A 217 -18.22 6.65 46.12
CA ASN A 217 -18.68 6.33 47.48
C ASN A 217 -17.62 6.70 48.53
N VAL A 218 -16.35 6.35 48.31
CA VAL A 218 -15.23 6.77 49.17
C VAL A 218 -15.09 8.29 49.23
N ALA A 219 -15.40 9.03 48.16
CA ALA A 219 -15.44 10.48 48.17
C ALA A 219 -16.57 11.03 49.08
N LYS A 220 -17.78 10.46 49.00
CA LYS A 220 -18.92 10.83 49.86
C LYS A 220 -18.63 10.54 51.34
N GLU A 221 -18.10 9.36 51.66
CA GLU A 221 -17.68 8.98 53.01
C GLU A 221 -16.62 9.94 53.56
N ARG A 222 -15.59 10.26 52.77
CA ARG A 222 -14.56 11.23 53.16
C ARG A 222 -15.12 12.63 53.43
N VAL A 223 -16.17 13.06 52.71
CA VAL A 223 -16.87 14.33 53.00
C VAL A 223 -17.67 14.21 54.31
N SER A 224 -18.44 13.14 54.49
CA SER A 224 -19.22 12.87 55.71
C SER A 224 -18.33 12.86 56.97
N PHE A 225 -17.25 12.09 56.96
CA PHE A 225 -16.30 12.02 58.07
C PHE A 225 -15.60 13.37 58.32
N ARG A 226 -15.28 14.16 57.29
CA ARG A 226 -14.74 15.52 57.47
C ARG A 226 -15.71 16.44 58.19
N ILE A 227 -17.00 16.41 57.82
CA ILE A 227 -18.06 17.20 58.47
C ILE A 227 -18.22 16.75 59.93
N GLN A 228 -18.25 15.44 60.20
CA GLN A 228 -18.38 14.92 61.56
C GLN A 228 -17.16 15.26 62.43
N ILE A 229 -15.94 15.21 61.89
CA ILE A 229 -14.71 15.66 62.57
C ILE A 229 -14.74 17.18 62.85
N GLN A 230 -15.26 18.00 61.94
CA GLN A 230 -15.45 19.43 62.17
C GLN A 230 -16.49 19.70 63.27
N LYS A 231 -17.63 18.99 63.26
CA LYS A 231 -18.66 19.09 64.30
C LYS A 231 -18.10 18.73 65.69
N LEU A 232 -17.45 17.56 65.81
CA LEU A 232 -16.86 17.11 67.08
C LEU A 232 -15.74 18.05 67.58
N LYS A 233 -15.00 18.71 66.68
CA LYS A 233 -14.04 19.75 67.06
C LYS A 233 -14.73 21.00 67.59
N ALA A 234 -15.78 21.48 66.93
CA ALA A 234 -16.56 22.63 67.38
C ALA A 234 -17.19 22.38 68.77
N GLU A 235 -17.77 21.19 68.97
CA GLU A 235 -18.34 20.75 70.25
C GLU A 235 -17.27 20.69 71.35
N ASN A 236 -16.09 20.10 71.09
CA ASN A 236 -14.98 20.11 72.04
C ASN A 236 -14.50 21.53 72.38
N THR A 237 -14.40 22.45 71.41
CA THR A 237 -14.04 23.85 71.69
C THR A 237 -15.10 24.58 72.52
N ALA A 238 -16.39 24.31 72.29
CA ALA A 238 -17.47 24.89 73.08
C ALA A 238 -17.51 24.32 74.51
N LEU A 239 -17.20 23.03 74.69
CA LEU A 239 -17.06 22.41 76.01
C LEU A 239 -15.84 22.94 76.77
N LEU A 240 -14.70 23.12 76.10
CA LEU A 240 -13.51 23.76 76.69
C LEU A 240 -13.80 25.20 77.15
N LEU A 241 -14.49 26.01 76.33
CA LEU A 241 -14.89 27.36 76.73
C LEU A 241 -15.86 27.35 77.91
N LYS A 242 -16.81 26.41 77.97
CA LYS A 242 -17.69 26.25 79.16
C LYS A 242 -16.92 25.82 80.41
N MET A 243 -15.96 24.91 80.27
CA MET A 243 -15.10 24.49 81.39
C MET A 243 -14.29 25.67 81.91
N GLN A 244 -13.64 26.43 81.02
CA GLN A 244 -12.90 27.65 81.37
C GLN A 244 -13.81 28.69 82.05
N GLN A 245 -14.99 28.96 81.49
CA GLN A 245 -15.96 29.89 82.10
C GLN A 245 -16.37 29.44 83.51
N LEU A 246 -16.65 28.15 83.72
CA LEU A 246 -16.98 27.63 85.06
C LEU A 246 -15.80 27.78 86.04
N THR A 247 -14.55 27.60 85.58
CA THR A 247 -13.35 27.86 86.38
C THR A 247 -13.18 29.36 86.70
N GLU A 248 -13.46 30.25 85.74
CA GLU A 248 -13.39 31.70 85.94
C GLU A 248 -14.52 32.24 86.85
N PHE A 249 -15.72 31.65 86.80
CA PHE A 249 -16.82 31.95 87.73
C PHE A 249 -16.55 31.42 89.14
N ALA A 250 -15.92 30.25 89.28
CA ALA A 250 -15.44 29.76 90.58
C ALA A 250 -14.32 30.64 91.16
N GLY A 251 -13.62 31.42 90.34
CA GLY A 251 -12.50 32.28 90.73
C GLY A 251 -12.85 33.66 91.29
N ARG A 252 -14.10 33.94 91.71
CA ARG A 252 -14.51 35.28 92.19
C ARG A 252 -15.21 35.33 93.55
N LYS A 253 -14.47 35.04 94.64
CA LYS A 253 -14.57 35.78 95.93
C LYS A 253 -13.20 35.80 96.66
N PRO A 254 -12.95 36.76 97.59
CA PRO A 254 -11.59 37.22 97.93
C PRO A 254 -11.07 36.79 99.31
N GLY A 255 -9.80 37.15 99.59
CA GLY A 255 -9.02 36.78 100.79
C GLY A 255 -7.91 35.81 100.39
N ASP A 256 -6.83 36.23 99.74
CA ASP A 256 -5.77 37.17 100.19
C ASP A 256 -4.94 36.62 101.36
N GLY A 257 -3.61 36.77 101.27
CA GLY A 257 -2.64 35.93 101.99
C GLY A 257 -1.46 35.43 101.13
N SER A 258 -1.03 36.24 100.16
CA SER A 258 0.32 36.12 99.56
C SER A 258 1.39 36.62 100.56
N PRO A 259 2.69 36.28 100.43
CA PRO A 259 3.34 35.98 99.14
C PRO A 259 4.41 34.86 99.13
N ALA A 260 4.93 34.68 97.90
CA ALA A 260 6.35 34.55 97.57
C ALA A 260 7.01 33.16 97.45
N LEU A 261 7.86 32.92 96.44
CA LEU A 261 8.00 33.59 95.13
C LEU A 261 8.78 32.67 94.18
N LYS A 262 8.28 32.51 92.93
CA LYS A 262 9.09 32.36 91.68
C LYS A 262 9.93 31.05 91.53
N ARG A 263 10.30 30.58 90.33
CA ARG A 263 9.85 30.87 88.94
C ARG A 263 10.10 29.63 88.06
N TYR A 264 9.15 29.23 87.21
CA TYR A 264 9.09 29.45 85.74
C TYR A 264 10.18 28.75 84.91
N ASN A 265 9.94 28.35 83.65
CA ASN A 265 8.71 28.11 82.87
C ASN A 265 9.14 27.52 81.49
N HIS A 266 8.16 27.28 80.61
CA HIS A 266 8.31 27.22 79.15
C HIS A 266 8.88 25.88 78.61
N SER A 267 8.30 25.18 77.62
CA SER A 267 7.28 25.50 76.59
C SER A 267 7.77 26.50 75.51
N PRO A 268 7.08 26.65 74.36
CA PRO A 268 6.35 25.67 73.55
C PRO A 268 6.77 25.73 72.06
N SER A 269 6.02 25.03 71.18
CA SER A 269 5.83 25.40 69.75
C SER A 269 7.02 25.16 68.78
N VAL A 270 6.93 25.28 67.44
CA VAL A 270 5.83 25.71 66.53
C VAL A 270 6.01 25.11 65.10
N ARG A 271 4.92 24.93 64.32
CA ARG A 271 4.91 24.75 62.82
C ARG A 271 5.69 23.52 62.25
N THR A 272 5.68 23.14 60.96
CA THR A 272 4.78 23.38 59.80
C THR A 272 4.78 22.19 58.84
N ASN A 273 3.62 21.93 58.21
CA ASN A 273 3.33 21.57 56.80
C ASN A 273 4.29 20.78 55.87
N TYR A 274 3.63 20.20 54.86
CA TYR A 274 4.10 19.85 53.49
C TYR A 274 4.83 18.51 53.24
N THR A 275 4.13 17.67 52.46
CA THR A 275 4.62 16.82 51.35
C THR A 275 5.89 15.98 51.56
N ASN A 276 5.83 14.67 51.33
CA ASN A 276 5.77 14.20 49.95
C ASN A 276 5.12 12.82 49.73
N CYS A 277 4.70 12.59 48.48
CA CYS A 277 4.41 11.26 47.95
C CYS A 277 5.72 10.56 47.52
N ARG A 278 5.59 9.33 46.97
CA ARG A 278 6.66 8.47 46.41
C ARG A 278 7.42 7.62 47.47
N GLN A 279 7.87 6.39 47.18
CA GLN A 279 7.62 5.53 46.01
C GLN A 279 7.88 4.05 46.33
N SER A 280 7.15 3.16 45.65
CA SER A 280 7.63 1.90 45.04
C SER A 280 8.32 0.79 45.86
N ARG A 281 7.93 -0.46 45.53
CA ARG A 281 8.76 -1.71 45.55
C ARG A 281 9.10 -2.27 46.96
N SER A 282 9.32 -3.59 47.16
CA SER A 282 8.96 -4.81 46.38
C SER A 282 9.37 -6.07 47.16
N ARG A 283 8.77 -7.24 46.80
CA ARG A 283 9.26 -8.63 47.05
C ARG A 283 9.21 -9.11 48.54
N SER A 284 9.00 -10.39 48.86
CA SER A 284 8.68 -11.60 48.05
C SER A 284 8.13 -12.76 48.93
N SER A 285 7.35 -13.69 48.32
CA SER A 285 7.15 -15.14 48.69
C SER A 285 6.53 -15.46 50.09
N SER A 286 5.87 -16.59 50.42
CA SER A 286 5.75 -17.99 49.90
C SER A 286 4.47 -18.67 50.52
N ILE A 287 3.98 -19.91 50.29
CA ILE A 287 4.08 -20.98 49.25
C ILE A 287 2.91 -22.02 49.42
N SER A 288 2.35 -22.59 48.33
CA SER A 288 1.48 -23.82 48.28
C SER A 288 0.15 -23.80 49.10
N SER A 289 -0.87 -24.71 49.05
CA SER A 289 -1.23 -25.96 48.32
C SER A 289 -2.78 -25.98 48.14
N ARG A 290 -3.47 -26.44 47.07
CA ARG A 290 -3.69 -27.80 46.48
C ARG A 290 -4.55 -28.81 47.30
N VAL A 291 -5.81 -29.07 46.89
CA VAL A 291 -6.66 -30.29 47.08
C VAL A 291 -7.98 -30.09 46.26
N LYS A 292 -8.39 -30.95 45.29
CA LYS A 292 -9.34 -32.12 45.32
C LYS A 292 -10.71 -31.84 46.00
N THR A 293 -11.89 -32.36 45.60
CA THR A 293 -12.36 -33.23 44.48
C THR A 293 -13.39 -32.43 43.63
N SER A 294 -14.40 -32.89 42.86
CA SER A 294 -14.94 -34.18 42.33
C SER A 294 -15.62 -33.84 40.98
N ARG A 295 -16.06 -34.71 40.03
CA ARG A 295 -16.59 -36.10 40.00
C ARG A 295 -18.08 -36.28 40.34
N SER A 296 -18.94 -36.19 39.32
CA SER A 296 -20.33 -36.72 39.25
C SER A 296 -20.66 -37.19 37.82
N SER A 297 -21.92 -37.56 37.51
CA SER A 297 -22.20 -38.72 36.64
C SER A 297 -23.64 -38.85 36.09
N LEU A 298 -23.78 -39.76 35.10
CA LEU A 298 -25.00 -40.44 34.58
C LEU A 298 -25.83 -39.74 33.46
N SER A 299 -26.46 -40.62 32.66
CA SER A 299 -27.25 -40.40 31.42
C SER A 299 -28.77 -40.58 31.73
N PRO A 300 -29.73 -41.04 30.86
CA PRO A 300 -29.75 -41.43 29.43
C PRO A 300 -30.97 -40.91 28.59
N GLY A 301 -31.09 -41.38 27.33
CA GLY A 301 -32.23 -41.22 26.40
C GLY A 301 -31.70 -41.13 24.96
N SER A 302 -31.84 -42.13 24.07
CA SER A 302 -33.02 -42.63 23.33
C SER A 302 -33.62 -41.59 22.36
N SER A 303 -34.11 -41.95 21.16
CA SER A 303 -34.40 -43.28 20.59
C SER A 303 -34.10 -43.37 19.07
N MET A 304 -34.54 -44.47 18.46
CA MET A 304 -34.80 -44.80 17.04
C MET A 304 -34.88 -43.62 16.03
N GLU A 305 -34.57 -43.81 14.74
CA GLU A 305 -35.15 -44.86 13.89
C GLU A 305 -34.30 -45.32 12.69
N SER A 306 -34.67 -46.47 12.11
CA SER A 306 -33.92 -47.17 11.07
C SER A 306 -34.80 -47.71 9.95
N LEU A 307 -34.38 -47.55 8.69
CA LEU A 307 -34.85 -48.38 7.59
C LEU A 307 -33.68 -48.97 6.80
N ARG A 308 -33.87 -50.20 6.32
CA ARG A 308 -32.91 -51.00 5.54
C ARG A 308 -33.34 -51.05 4.07
N VAL A 309 -32.38 -51.34 3.18
CA VAL A 309 -32.40 -52.35 2.08
C VAL A 309 -31.10 -52.12 1.27
N ARG A 310 -30.12 -53.03 1.26
CA ARG A 310 -29.89 -54.13 0.28
C ARG A 310 -29.94 -53.64 -1.20
N SER A 311 -29.01 -54.00 -2.10
CA SER A 311 -27.96 -55.02 -2.05
C SER A 311 -26.82 -54.77 -3.06
N SER A 312 -25.62 -55.29 -2.74
CA SER A 312 -24.43 -55.48 -3.61
C SER A 312 -24.65 -56.62 -4.64
N PRO A 313 -23.69 -57.06 -5.50
CA PRO A 313 -22.23 -56.78 -5.61
C PRO A 313 -21.81 -56.31 -7.05
N SER A 314 -20.56 -56.33 -7.55
CA SER A 314 -19.28 -56.92 -7.12
C SER A 314 -18.05 -56.24 -7.78
N GLN A 315 -16.85 -56.48 -7.22
CA GLN A 315 -15.51 -56.28 -7.82
C GLN A 315 -15.10 -54.81 -8.12
N ASN A 316 -13.80 -54.43 -8.16
CA ASN A 316 -12.57 -55.22 -8.04
C ASN A 316 -11.47 -54.53 -7.18
N THR A 317 -10.38 -55.24 -6.90
CA THR A 317 -9.32 -54.84 -5.96
C THR A 317 -8.33 -53.78 -6.49
N LYS A 318 -7.80 -52.90 -5.61
CA LYS A 318 -6.36 -52.83 -5.25
C LYS A 318 -5.94 -51.66 -4.31
N THR A 319 -5.34 -52.05 -3.17
CA THR A 319 -4.23 -51.41 -2.41
C THR A 319 -4.11 -49.88 -2.31
N CYS A 320 -4.16 -49.39 -1.07
CA CYS A 320 -3.77 -48.03 -0.64
C CYS A 320 -2.27 -47.72 -0.82
N THR A 321 -1.94 -46.51 -1.28
CA THR A 321 -0.59 -45.93 -1.28
C THR A 321 -0.51 -44.59 -0.56
N ARG A 322 -0.63 -44.66 0.77
CA ARG A 322 0.07 -43.84 1.79
C ARG A 322 0.80 -42.59 1.27
N THR A 323 0.30 -41.42 1.63
CA THR A 323 0.97 -40.12 1.44
C THR A 323 2.40 -40.14 1.98
N LYS A 324 3.37 -39.81 1.12
CA LYS A 324 4.76 -39.52 1.52
C LYS A 324 4.94 -38.02 1.59
N ASN A 325 5.17 -37.49 2.79
CA ASN A 325 5.65 -36.12 2.96
C ASN A 325 7.04 -36.02 2.31
N SER A 326 7.24 -35.04 1.43
CA SER A 326 8.54 -34.73 0.85
C SER A 326 9.44 -34.08 1.91
N LYS A 327 10.03 -34.91 2.78
CA LYS A 327 11.20 -34.51 3.57
C LYS A 327 12.27 -34.09 2.57
N ILE A 328 12.71 -32.84 2.63
CA ILE A 328 13.75 -32.34 1.73
C ILE A 328 15.05 -33.05 2.12
N ASP A 329 15.69 -33.72 1.16
CA ASP A 329 16.96 -34.41 1.39
C ASP A 329 18.08 -33.37 1.51
N PHE A 330 18.41 -33.01 2.76
CA PHE A 330 19.39 -31.98 3.10
C PHE A 330 20.76 -32.24 2.47
N GLU A 331 21.16 -33.49 2.34
CA GLU A 331 22.40 -33.96 1.70
C GLU A 331 22.55 -33.47 0.23
N ASN A 332 21.42 -33.39 -0.50
CA ASN A 332 21.36 -32.84 -1.86
C ASN A 332 21.49 -31.31 -1.86
N LEU A 333 20.93 -30.64 -0.85
CA LEU A 333 21.07 -29.18 -0.68
C LEU A 333 22.50 -28.79 -0.29
N GLU A 334 23.12 -29.52 0.63
CA GLU A 334 24.52 -29.33 1.05
C GLU A 334 25.48 -29.57 -0.11
N SER A 335 25.30 -30.65 -0.89
CA SER A 335 26.06 -30.91 -2.12
C SER A 335 25.98 -29.75 -3.11
N ARG A 336 24.78 -29.14 -3.26
CA ARG A 336 24.57 -28.01 -4.16
C ARG A 336 25.16 -26.69 -3.63
N ILE A 337 25.13 -26.46 -2.31
CA ILE A 337 25.81 -25.33 -1.65
C ILE A 337 27.33 -25.46 -1.84
N HIS A 338 27.90 -26.63 -1.56
CA HIS A 338 29.34 -26.87 -1.70
C HIS A 338 29.81 -26.74 -3.16
N THR A 339 28.97 -27.09 -4.13
CA THR A 339 29.23 -26.87 -5.56
C THR A 339 29.28 -25.38 -5.91
N LEU A 340 28.32 -24.59 -5.43
CA LEU A 340 28.30 -23.13 -5.65
C LEU A 340 29.47 -22.42 -4.95
N GLN A 341 29.83 -22.85 -3.74
CA GLN A 341 31.01 -22.34 -3.03
C GLN A 341 32.31 -22.66 -3.78
N LYS A 342 32.42 -23.86 -4.38
CA LYS A 342 33.55 -24.23 -5.24
C LYS A 342 33.63 -23.31 -6.47
N MET A 343 32.53 -23.14 -7.20
CA MET A 343 32.48 -22.25 -8.38
C MET A 343 32.85 -20.80 -8.05
N LEU A 344 32.39 -20.27 -6.92
CA LEU A 344 32.78 -18.93 -6.46
C LEU A 344 34.26 -18.84 -6.09
N LYS A 345 34.83 -19.88 -5.47
CA LYS A 345 36.25 -19.90 -5.09
C LYS A 345 37.18 -20.06 -6.30
N GLU A 346 36.76 -20.78 -7.33
CA GLU A 346 37.52 -20.96 -8.57
C GLU A 346 37.39 -19.75 -9.50
N GLY A 347 36.21 -19.12 -9.59
CA GLY A 347 35.98 -17.92 -10.41
C GLY A 347 36.63 -16.63 -9.92
N ILE A 348 37.24 -16.61 -8.72
CA ILE A 348 37.99 -15.46 -8.18
C ILE A 348 39.49 -15.53 -8.55
N ASN A 349 40.01 -16.69 -8.95
CA ASN A 349 41.42 -16.87 -9.32
C ASN A 349 41.63 -16.74 -10.84
N LEU A 350 41.30 -15.57 -11.39
CA LEU A 350 41.63 -15.15 -12.76
C LEU A 350 42.38 -13.81 -12.72
N ASN A 351 43.69 -13.91 -12.49
CA ASN A 351 44.70 -12.91 -12.84
C ASN A 351 45.39 -13.36 -14.13
#